data_AF-A0A2X4TNH7-F1
#
_entry.id   AF-A0A2X4TNH7-F1
#
_cell.length_a   1.000
_cell.length_b   1.000
_cell.length_c   1.000
_cell.angle_alpha   90.00
_cell.angle_beta   90.00
_cell.angle_gamma   90.00
#
_symmetry.space_group_name_H-M   'P 1'
#
loop_
_entity.id
_entity.type
_entity.pdbx_description
1 polymer ?
#
loop_
_entity_poly.entity_id
_entity_poly.type
_entity_poly.pdbx_seq_one_letter_code
_entity_poly.pdbx_strand_id
1 'polypeptide(L)'
;MRKRPGVAALGIAAILFLGGCADSPSESGPSESATSSSVTQGKKDMPLPVAASTDDPAAPVALTLDGGSAPIDPVATDADGSLLPPRDVSRLGWWVDSALPGEGSGAIVMTGHIDDVDQGEGFAARFAGLREGAEIAVTTADGSSRQYRVDRLLSVSKDGRLPLDELNRLDGPETLVLATCGGDFVGPPLGYANNDFVFATPTGE
;
A
#
# COMPACT_ATOMS: atom_id res chain seq x y z
N MET A 1 -21.15 32.38 -44.77
CA MET A 1 -20.75 33.74 -44.34
C MET A 1 -19.79 33.62 -43.16
N ARG A 2 -18.66 34.33 -43.20
CA ARG A 2 -17.54 34.28 -42.24
C ARG A 2 -17.85 35.05 -40.95
N LYS A 3 -17.27 34.65 -39.81
CA LYS A 3 -16.56 35.53 -38.84
C LYS A 3 -15.48 34.74 -38.06
N ARG A 4 -14.21 35.20 -38.17
CA ARG A 4 -13.05 34.99 -37.23
C ARG A 4 -13.07 36.20 -36.23
N PRO A 5 -12.24 36.38 -35.16
CA PRO A 5 -10.89 35.83 -34.88
C PRO A 5 -10.42 35.68 -33.37
N GLY A 6 -9.16 35.27 -33.17
CA GLY A 6 -8.27 35.54 -31.99
C GLY A 6 -8.37 34.55 -30.82
N VAL A 7 -7.33 34.12 -30.10
CA VAL A 7 -6.02 34.72 -29.74
C VAL A 7 -5.00 33.61 -29.40
N ALA A 8 -3.70 33.92 -29.55
CA ALA A 8 -2.52 33.09 -29.30
C ALA A 8 -1.89 33.30 -27.91
N ALA A 9 -1.14 32.33 -27.41
CA ALA A 9 0.02 32.48 -26.51
C ALA A 9 0.83 31.16 -26.54
N LEU A 10 2.06 31.12 -27.07
CA LEU A 10 3.35 31.21 -26.35
C LEU A 10 3.39 30.25 -25.14
N GLY A 11 4.19 29.20 -25.04
CA GLY A 11 5.52 28.93 -25.59
C GLY A 11 6.57 29.10 -24.49
N ILE A 12 6.95 28.01 -23.82
CA ILE A 12 8.24 27.90 -23.10
C ILE A 12 8.79 26.51 -23.38
N ALA A 13 9.83 26.47 -24.21
CA ALA A 13 10.73 25.34 -24.38
C ALA A 13 11.85 25.47 -23.34
N ALA A 14 12.17 24.38 -22.65
CA ALA A 14 13.40 24.30 -21.85
C ALA A 14 14.55 23.82 -22.76
N ILE A 15 15.66 24.56 -22.72
CA ILE A 15 16.84 24.45 -23.57
C ILE A 15 17.92 23.62 -22.85
N LEU A 16 18.54 22.65 -23.53
CA LEU A 16 19.76 21.97 -23.10
C LEU A 16 20.95 22.59 -23.83
N PHE A 17 21.90 23.17 -23.09
CA PHE A 17 23.14 23.74 -23.63
C PHE A 17 24.24 22.67 -23.73
N LEU A 18 24.91 22.62 -24.89
CA LEU A 18 26.17 21.90 -25.10
C LEU A 18 27.37 22.75 -24.64
N GLY A 19 28.35 22.12 -24.00
CA GLY A 19 29.70 22.62 -23.85
C GLY A 19 30.68 21.46 -23.79
N GLY A 20 31.60 21.37 -24.75
CA GLY A 20 32.71 20.42 -24.76
C GLY A 20 34.01 21.06 -24.30
N CYS A 21 34.95 20.24 -23.84
CA CYS A 21 36.41 20.44 -23.93
C CYS A 21 37.15 19.12 -23.59
N ALA A 22 37.94 18.65 -24.58
CA ALA A 22 39.24 17.97 -24.60
C ALA A 22 39.74 16.93 -23.54
N ASP A 23 40.45 15.95 -24.11
CA ASP A 23 41.61 15.14 -23.68
C ASP A 23 41.60 14.27 -22.39
N SER A 24 41.94 12.99 -22.60
CA SER A 24 42.44 11.99 -21.63
C SER A 24 43.95 12.24 -21.33
N PRO A 25 44.60 11.76 -20.24
CA PRO A 25 44.47 10.39 -19.69
C PRO A 25 44.71 10.20 -18.16
N SER A 26 44.72 8.92 -17.77
CA SER A 26 45.37 8.29 -16.60
C SER A 26 44.67 8.23 -15.24
N GLU A 27 44.35 6.97 -14.88
CA GLU A 27 44.87 6.26 -13.70
C GLU A 27 44.40 6.69 -12.30
N SER A 28 43.60 5.82 -11.66
CA SER A 28 43.85 5.19 -10.34
C SER A 28 42.58 4.91 -9.53
N GLY A 29 42.38 3.63 -9.16
CA GLY A 29 41.70 3.22 -7.92
C GLY A 29 40.26 2.70 -8.05
N PRO A 30 39.93 1.48 -7.55
CA PRO A 30 38.55 1.14 -7.24
C PRO A 30 38.17 1.85 -5.93
N SER A 31 37.27 2.83 -6.00
CA SER A 31 36.62 3.40 -4.82
C SER A 31 35.29 2.66 -4.61
N GLU A 32 35.36 1.47 -4.02
CA GLU A 32 34.22 0.78 -3.40
C GLU A 32 33.87 1.49 -2.08
N SER A 33 33.35 2.71 -2.13
CA SER A 33 32.76 3.40 -0.97
C SER A 33 31.99 4.63 -1.42
N ALA A 34 30.88 4.43 -2.12
CA ALA A 34 29.91 5.52 -2.36
C ALA A 34 28.44 5.03 -2.36
N THR A 35 28.19 3.73 -2.50
CA THR A 35 26.80 3.23 -2.59
C THR A 35 26.11 3.10 -1.23
N SER A 36 26.84 2.96 -0.13
CA SER A 36 26.22 2.76 1.20
C SER A 36 25.59 4.02 1.79
N SER A 37 25.99 5.22 1.37
CA SER A 37 25.45 6.46 1.94
C SER A 37 24.12 6.88 1.31
N SER A 38 23.84 6.50 0.06
CA SER A 38 22.59 6.92 -0.61
C SER A 38 21.38 6.07 -0.21
N VAL A 39 21.58 4.81 0.18
CA VAL A 39 20.49 3.92 0.65
C VAL A 39 19.99 4.37 2.03
N THR A 40 20.88 4.76 2.93
CA THR A 40 20.52 5.24 4.28
C THR A 40 19.80 6.59 4.27
N GLN A 41 20.04 7.42 3.25
CA GLN A 41 19.42 8.75 3.18
C GLN A 41 17.97 8.72 2.65
N GLY A 42 17.61 7.75 1.80
CA GLY A 42 16.25 7.63 1.25
C GLY A 42 15.18 7.16 2.25
N LYS A 43 15.56 6.59 3.39
CA LYS A 43 14.63 6.03 4.39
C LYS A 43 14.02 7.07 5.34
N LYS A 44 14.66 8.24 5.50
CA LYS A 44 14.17 9.31 6.40
C LYS A 44 12.97 10.08 5.85
N ASP A 45 12.67 9.93 4.56
CA ASP A 45 11.69 10.76 3.86
C ASP A 45 10.41 10.00 3.43
N MET A 46 10.25 8.72 3.82
CA MET A 46 8.98 8.04 3.57
C MET A 46 7.87 8.59 4.50
N PRO A 47 6.72 9.00 3.94
CA PRO A 47 5.64 9.59 4.73
C PRO A 47 5.15 8.62 5.81
N LEU A 48 4.74 9.21 6.93
CA LEU A 48 4.15 8.49 8.06
C LEU A 48 2.69 8.16 7.79
N PRO A 49 2.17 7.01 8.27
CA PRO A 49 0.74 6.82 8.32
C PRO A 49 0.08 7.87 9.20
N VAL A 50 -1.13 8.28 8.81
CA VAL A 50 -1.98 9.10 9.67
C VAL A 50 -2.59 8.16 10.71
N ALA A 51 -2.12 8.27 11.95
CA ALA A 51 -2.69 7.51 13.05
C ALA A 51 -4.13 7.96 13.32
N ALA A 52 -5.01 6.99 13.52
CA ALA A 52 -6.39 7.23 13.96
C ALA A 52 -6.60 6.64 15.36
N SER A 53 -7.79 6.84 15.92
CA SER A 53 -8.21 6.21 17.17
C SER A 53 -9.71 6.02 17.15
N THR A 54 -10.16 4.92 17.73
CA THR A 54 -11.58 4.60 17.92
C THR A 54 -11.73 3.79 19.20
N ASP A 55 -12.85 3.96 19.87
CA ASP A 55 -13.27 3.14 21.02
C ASP A 55 -14.38 2.15 20.63
N ASP A 56 -14.63 1.96 19.32
CA ASP A 56 -15.65 1.04 18.84
C ASP A 56 -15.30 -0.41 19.21
N PRO A 57 -16.20 -1.16 19.89
CA PRO A 57 -15.95 -2.54 20.28
C PRO A 57 -15.76 -3.50 19.09
N ALA A 58 -16.29 -3.18 17.92
CA ALA A 58 -16.11 -3.95 16.70
C ALA A 58 -14.81 -3.56 15.93
N ALA A 59 -14.02 -2.61 16.43
CA ALA A 59 -12.76 -2.26 15.80
C ALA A 59 -11.81 -3.48 15.74
N PRO A 60 -11.21 -3.78 14.58
CA PRO A 60 -10.28 -4.90 14.45
C PRO A 60 -8.97 -4.62 15.20
N VAL A 61 -8.51 -5.59 15.99
CA VAL A 61 -7.28 -5.47 16.80
C VAL A 61 -6.22 -6.51 16.43
N ALA A 62 -6.61 -7.62 15.80
CA ALA A 62 -5.67 -8.60 15.28
C ALA A 62 -6.23 -9.31 14.04
N LEU A 63 -5.34 -9.68 13.13
CA LEU A 63 -5.65 -10.54 11.98
C LEU A 63 -4.82 -11.81 12.07
N THR A 64 -5.46 -12.95 11.84
CA THR A 64 -4.82 -14.27 11.83
C THR A 64 -5.05 -14.95 10.49
N LEU A 65 -3.98 -15.39 9.85
CA LEU A 65 -4.00 -16.21 8.64
C LEU A 65 -2.72 -17.02 8.53
N ASP A 66 -2.76 -18.14 7.81
CA ASP A 66 -1.60 -19.00 7.55
C ASP A 66 -0.77 -19.34 8.81
N GLY A 67 -1.45 -19.58 9.94
CA GLY A 67 -0.82 -19.88 11.23
C GLY A 67 -0.10 -18.72 11.93
N GLY A 68 -0.09 -17.52 11.35
CA GLY A 68 0.47 -16.30 11.92
C GLY A 68 -0.61 -15.31 12.37
N SER A 69 -0.27 -14.42 13.31
CA SER A 69 -1.14 -13.35 13.77
C SER A 69 -0.39 -12.02 13.81
N ALA A 70 -1.06 -10.93 13.41
CA ALA A 70 -0.53 -9.57 13.46
C ALA A 70 -1.50 -8.63 14.19
N PRO A 71 -0.98 -7.75 15.08
CA PRO A 71 -1.74 -6.63 15.61
C PRO A 71 -2.18 -5.67 14.51
N ILE A 72 -3.34 -5.04 14.72
CA ILE A 72 -3.91 -4.04 13.81
C ILE A 72 -3.93 -2.68 14.49
N ASP A 73 -3.47 -1.66 13.76
CA ASP A 73 -3.56 -0.25 14.13
C ASP A 73 -4.67 0.45 13.31
N PRO A 74 -5.50 1.30 13.92
CA PRO A 74 -6.37 2.17 13.16
C PRO A 74 -5.55 3.27 12.46
N VAL A 75 -5.74 3.39 11.15
CA VAL A 75 -5.09 4.38 10.29
C VAL A 75 -6.12 5.13 9.44
N ALA A 76 -5.79 6.35 9.04
CA ALA A 76 -6.60 7.14 8.13
C ALA A 76 -5.82 7.46 6.84
N THR A 77 -6.53 7.90 5.81
CA THR A 77 -5.90 8.49 4.63
C THR A 77 -5.29 9.84 4.97
N ASP A 78 -4.19 10.18 4.30
CA ASP A 78 -3.65 11.55 4.33
C ASP A 78 -4.51 12.54 3.54
N ALA A 79 -4.07 13.81 3.51
CA ALA A 79 -4.77 14.89 2.81
C ALA A 79 -4.85 14.68 1.28
N ASP A 80 -3.99 13.83 0.72
CA ASP A 80 -3.97 13.49 -0.71
C ASP A 80 -4.78 12.21 -1.00
N GLY A 81 -5.38 11.60 0.03
CA GLY A 81 -6.19 10.39 -0.07
C GLY A 81 -5.37 9.09 -0.05
N SER A 82 -4.09 9.15 0.36
CA SER A 82 -3.24 7.96 0.43
C SER A 82 -3.40 7.24 1.76
N LEU A 83 -3.65 5.94 1.70
CA LEU A 83 -3.65 5.06 2.86
C LEU A 83 -2.27 4.41 3.03
N LEU A 84 -1.60 4.69 4.13
CA LEU A 84 -0.27 4.15 4.43
C LEU A 84 -0.36 3.12 5.57
N PRO A 85 0.33 1.97 5.46
CA PRO A 85 0.41 1.00 6.54
C PRO A 85 1.30 1.49 7.71
N PRO A 86 1.21 0.85 8.89
CA PRO A 86 2.12 1.09 10.01
C PRO A 86 3.58 0.90 9.61
N ARG A 87 4.48 1.70 10.19
CA ARG A 87 5.94 1.58 9.96
C ARG A 87 6.52 0.26 10.44
N ASP A 88 5.95 -0.31 11.48
CA ASP A 88 6.34 -1.62 11.99
C ASP A 88 5.80 -2.69 11.04
N VAL A 89 6.70 -3.38 10.34
CA VAL A 89 6.30 -4.36 9.30
C VAL A 89 5.57 -5.57 9.87
N SER A 90 5.63 -5.80 11.19
CA SER A 90 4.89 -6.87 11.86
C SER A 90 3.41 -6.52 12.12
N ARG A 91 3.02 -5.26 11.90
CA ARG A 91 1.67 -4.74 12.16
C ARG A 91 0.92 -4.45 10.87
N LEU A 92 -0.40 -4.46 10.97
CA LEU A 92 -1.30 -4.09 9.88
C LEU A 92 -2.04 -2.80 10.23
N GLY A 93 -2.46 -2.04 9.23
CA GLY A 93 -3.32 -0.87 9.39
C GLY A 93 -4.74 -1.20 8.93
N TRP A 94 -5.75 -0.95 9.75
CA TRP A 94 -7.14 -0.91 9.30
C TRP A 94 -7.56 0.53 9.00
N TRP A 95 -8.14 0.75 7.83
CA TRP A 95 -8.64 2.07 7.47
C TRP A 95 -9.91 2.41 8.25
N VAL A 96 -9.81 3.40 9.14
CA VAL A 96 -10.87 3.73 10.11
C VAL A 96 -12.17 4.22 9.48
N ASP A 97 -12.13 4.73 8.24
CA ASP A 97 -13.33 5.16 7.51
C ASP A 97 -13.93 4.03 6.63
N SER A 98 -13.33 2.83 6.67
CA SER A 98 -13.90 1.63 6.07
C SER A 98 -14.88 0.94 7.03
N ALA A 99 -15.62 -0.06 6.55
CA ALA A 99 -16.61 -0.76 7.36
C ALA A 99 -15.99 -1.53 8.53
N LEU A 100 -16.82 -1.85 9.52
CA LEU A 100 -16.44 -2.65 10.69
C LEU A 100 -16.64 -4.15 10.42
N PRO A 101 -15.74 -5.02 10.91
CA PRO A 101 -15.94 -6.47 10.85
C PRO A 101 -17.27 -6.92 11.48
N GLY A 102 -18.07 -7.68 10.74
CA GLY A 102 -19.35 -8.20 11.21
C GLY A 102 -20.52 -7.21 11.20
N GLU A 103 -20.37 -6.02 10.58
CA GLU A 103 -21.49 -5.10 10.34
C GLU A 103 -22.53 -5.67 9.36
N GLY A 104 -22.11 -6.58 8.48
CA GLY A 104 -22.91 -7.20 7.43
C GLY A 104 -22.90 -6.44 6.11
N SER A 105 -22.23 -5.29 6.03
CA SER A 105 -22.10 -4.49 4.82
C SER A 105 -20.75 -3.79 4.66
N GLY A 106 -20.47 -3.34 3.43
CA GLY A 106 -19.31 -2.53 3.13
C GLY A 106 -17.98 -3.29 3.02
N ALA A 107 -16.91 -2.55 2.72
CA ALA A 107 -15.56 -3.05 2.62
C ALA A 107 -14.78 -2.73 3.90
N ILE A 108 -14.14 -3.74 4.49
CA ILE A 108 -13.20 -3.59 5.61
C ILE A 108 -11.80 -3.63 5.01
N VAL A 109 -11.10 -2.50 4.99
CA VAL A 109 -9.82 -2.39 4.29
C VAL A 109 -8.65 -2.44 5.27
N MET A 110 -7.74 -3.38 5.04
CA MET A 110 -6.50 -3.52 5.81
C MET A 110 -5.28 -3.46 4.89
N THR A 111 -4.19 -2.87 5.37
CA THR A 111 -2.94 -2.70 4.63
C THR A 111 -1.73 -3.08 5.47
N GLY A 112 -0.64 -3.51 4.83
CA GLY A 112 0.61 -3.82 5.51
C GLY A 112 1.81 -3.85 4.56
N HIS A 113 3.01 -3.74 5.11
CA HIS A 113 4.25 -3.89 4.37
C HIS A 113 4.60 -5.37 4.15
N ILE A 114 5.13 -5.70 2.96
CA ILE A 114 5.69 -7.03 2.70
C ILE A 114 7.11 -7.18 3.25
N ASP A 115 7.86 -6.09 3.35
CA ASP A 115 9.19 -6.08 3.94
C ASP A 115 9.66 -4.66 4.29
N ASP A 116 10.78 -4.60 5.00
CA ASP A 116 11.60 -3.42 5.20
C ASP A 116 13.07 -3.81 5.32
N VAL A 117 13.96 -2.94 4.86
CA VAL A 117 15.41 -3.21 4.84
C VAL A 117 16.02 -3.46 6.23
N ASP A 118 15.47 -2.84 7.29
CA ASP A 118 16.02 -2.99 8.65
C ASP A 118 15.22 -4.00 9.49
N GLN A 119 13.92 -4.18 9.20
CA GLN A 119 13.03 -5.05 9.98
C GLN A 119 12.87 -6.45 9.38
N GLY A 120 13.21 -6.63 8.10
CA GLY A 120 13.05 -7.89 7.38
C GLY A 120 11.64 -8.05 6.80
N GLU A 121 11.20 -9.31 6.66
CA GLU A 121 9.90 -9.65 6.10
C GLU A 121 8.75 -9.14 6.99
N GLY A 122 7.78 -8.47 6.38
CA GLY A 122 6.57 -7.99 7.02
C GLY A 122 5.45 -9.01 7.03
N PHE A 123 4.45 -8.78 7.89
CA PHE A 123 3.34 -9.72 8.01
C PHE A 123 2.56 -9.87 6.70
N ALA A 124 2.39 -8.76 5.96
CA ALA A 124 1.62 -8.74 4.73
C ALA A 124 2.29 -9.48 3.56
N ALA A 125 3.55 -9.92 3.67
CA ALA A 125 4.16 -10.83 2.71
C ALA A 125 3.32 -12.12 2.53
N ARG A 126 2.61 -12.53 3.59
CA ARG A 126 1.70 -13.68 3.56
C ARG A 126 0.52 -13.49 2.61
N PHE A 127 0.12 -12.25 2.31
CA PHE A 127 -1.05 -11.98 1.46
C PHE A 127 -0.82 -12.48 0.03
N ALA A 128 0.41 -12.35 -0.48
CA ALA A 128 0.79 -12.84 -1.81
C ALA A 128 0.74 -14.37 -1.93
N GLY A 129 0.80 -15.10 -0.81
CA GLY A 129 0.70 -16.57 -0.76
C GLY A 129 -0.73 -17.10 -0.69
N LEU A 130 -1.72 -16.22 -0.44
CA LEU A 130 -3.12 -16.62 -0.30
C LEU A 130 -3.69 -17.13 -1.62
N ARG A 131 -4.71 -17.98 -1.51
CA ARG A 131 -5.47 -18.54 -2.62
C ARG A 131 -6.93 -18.52 -2.26
N GLU A 132 -7.79 -18.57 -3.28
CA GLU A 132 -9.23 -18.80 -3.07
C GLU A 132 -9.45 -20.02 -2.16
N GLY A 133 -10.35 -19.85 -1.19
CA GLY A 133 -10.64 -20.83 -0.15
C GLY A 133 -9.82 -20.67 1.14
N ALA A 134 -8.73 -19.89 1.14
CA ALA A 134 -7.95 -19.61 2.35
C ALA A 134 -8.79 -18.91 3.41
N GLU A 135 -8.56 -19.26 4.68
CA GLU A 135 -9.32 -18.72 5.82
C GLU A 135 -8.55 -17.61 6.51
N ILE A 136 -9.29 -16.57 6.89
CA ILE A 136 -8.78 -15.39 7.61
C ILE A 136 -9.69 -15.18 8.82
N ALA A 137 -9.10 -14.92 9.98
CA ALA A 137 -9.82 -14.54 11.18
C ALA A 137 -9.44 -13.12 11.59
N VAL A 138 -10.44 -12.28 11.85
CA VAL A 138 -10.27 -10.94 12.40
C VAL A 138 -10.80 -10.92 13.82
N THR A 139 -9.94 -10.63 14.78
CA THR A 139 -10.33 -10.42 16.18
C THR A 139 -10.65 -8.95 16.39
N THR A 140 -11.82 -8.67 16.98
CA THR A 140 -12.29 -7.32 17.32
C THR A 140 -12.02 -6.98 18.79
N ALA A 141 -12.11 -5.70 19.14
CA ALA A 141 -11.78 -5.19 20.47
C ALA A 141 -12.67 -5.78 21.60
N ASP A 142 -13.89 -6.18 21.28
CA ASP A 142 -14.80 -6.91 22.18
C ASP A 142 -14.42 -8.40 22.40
N GLY A 143 -13.39 -8.89 21.70
CA GLY A 143 -12.92 -10.27 21.76
C GLY A 143 -13.63 -11.23 20.80
N SER A 144 -14.57 -10.74 19.98
CA SER A 144 -15.21 -11.55 18.94
C SER A 144 -14.22 -11.92 17.83
N SER A 145 -14.43 -13.08 17.18
CA SER A 145 -13.66 -13.51 16.00
C SER A 145 -14.57 -13.56 14.80
N ARG A 146 -14.23 -12.80 13.75
CA ARG A 146 -14.96 -12.77 12.47
C ARG A 146 -14.19 -13.57 11.43
N GLN A 147 -14.85 -14.59 10.87
CA GLN A 147 -14.25 -15.52 9.93
C GLN A 147 -14.57 -15.13 8.49
N TYR A 148 -13.53 -15.11 7.64
CA TYR A 148 -13.63 -14.80 6.23
C TYR A 148 -12.95 -15.89 5.40
N ARG A 149 -13.40 -16.03 4.16
CA ARG A 149 -12.79 -16.92 3.18
C ARG A 149 -12.45 -16.15 1.92
N VAL A 150 -11.20 -16.27 1.49
CA VAL A 150 -10.72 -15.65 0.26
C VAL A 150 -11.52 -16.16 -0.92
N ASP A 151 -12.02 -15.25 -1.75
CA ASP A 151 -12.80 -15.58 -2.95
C ASP A 151 -12.23 -14.95 -4.22
N ARG A 152 -11.35 -13.94 -4.10
CA ARG A 152 -10.74 -13.28 -5.25
C ARG A 152 -9.41 -12.65 -4.89
N LEU A 153 -8.48 -12.73 -5.85
CA LEU A 153 -7.22 -12.01 -5.82
C LEU A 153 -7.15 -11.05 -7.02
N LEU A 154 -6.56 -9.88 -6.81
CA LEU A 154 -6.36 -8.87 -7.84
C LEU A 154 -4.97 -8.27 -7.69
N SER A 155 -4.18 -8.27 -8.76
CA SER A 155 -2.90 -7.57 -8.84
C SER A 155 -3.02 -6.44 -9.86
N VAL A 156 -2.64 -5.23 -9.45
CA VAL A 156 -2.72 -4.02 -10.27
C VAL A 156 -1.34 -3.38 -10.29
N SER A 157 -0.79 -3.07 -11.47
CA SER A 157 0.46 -2.32 -11.56
C SER A 157 0.34 -0.96 -10.86
N LYS A 158 1.44 -0.40 -10.37
CA LYS A 158 1.42 0.89 -9.64
C LYS A 158 0.90 2.08 -10.47
N ASP A 159 0.95 1.99 -11.80
CA ASP A 159 0.38 2.95 -12.75
C ASP A 159 -1.04 2.58 -13.20
N GLY A 160 -1.54 1.43 -12.76
CA GLY A 160 -2.86 0.90 -13.06
C GLY A 160 -3.97 1.54 -12.21
N ARG A 161 -5.21 1.30 -12.64
CA ARG A 161 -6.39 1.81 -11.93
C ARG A 161 -6.72 0.93 -10.74
N LEU A 162 -6.64 1.48 -9.54
CA LEU A 162 -7.06 0.83 -8.31
C LEU A 162 -8.58 0.60 -8.27
N PRO A 163 -9.06 -0.45 -7.58
CA PRO A 163 -10.49 -0.76 -7.44
C PRO A 163 -11.18 0.14 -6.39
N LEU A 164 -11.03 1.47 -6.52
CA LEU A 164 -11.46 2.43 -5.50
C LEU A 164 -12.95 2.32 -5.17
N ASP A 165 -13.81 2.08 -6.17
CA ASP A 165 -15.26 1.91 -5.94
C ASP A 165 -15.57 0.72 -5.02
N GLU A 166 -14.73 -0.32 -5.04
CA GLU A 166 -14.87 -1.49 -4.16
C GLU A 166 -14.27 -1.23 -2.78
N LEU A 167 -13.14 -0.53 -2.71
CA LEU A 167 -12.45 -0.22 -1.46
C LEU A 167 -13.20 0.80 -0.59
N ASN A 168 -13.85 1.79 -1.20
CA ASN A 168 -14.57 2.87 -0.50
C ASN A 168 -16.04 2.52 -0.23
N ARG A 169 -16.47 1.28 -0.47
CA ARG A 169 -17.87 0.88 -0.35
C ARG A 169 -18.26 0.75 1.12
N LEU A 170 -19.35 1.41 1.52
CA LEU A 170 -19.96 1.24 2.85
C LEU A 170 -21.25 0.41 2.83
N ASP A 171 -21.77 0.12 1.64
CA ASP A 171 -22.99 -0.65 1.43
C ASP A 171 -22.72 -2.00 0.73
N GLY A 172 -23.78 -2.70 0.34
CA GLY A 172 -23.68 -4.02 -0.29
C GLY A 172 -23.16 -5.10 0.68
N PRO A 173 -22.76 -6.27 0.16
CA PRO A 173 -22.25 -7.35 0.99
C PRO A 173 -20.97 -6.96 1.74
N GLU A 174 -20.82 -7.41 2.98
CA GLU A 174 -19.56 -7.31 3.72
C GLU A 174 -18.41 -7.98 2.94
N THR A 175 -17.26 -7.32 2.89
CA THR A 175 -16.06 -7.84 2.22
C THR A 175 -14.82 -7.38 2.96
N LEU A 176 -13.98 -8.32 3.39
CA LEU A 176 -12.63 -8.01 3.87
C LEU A 176 -11.70 -7.83 2.66
N VAL A 177 -10.94 -6.74 2.65
CA VAL A 177 -9.94 -6.45 1.62
C VAL A 177 -8.58 -6.24 2.25
N LEU A 178 -7.64 -7.13 1.92
CA LEU A 178 -6.24 -7.02 2.32
C LEU A 178 -5.44 -6.42 1.15
N ALA A 179 -4.75 -5.32 1.39
CA ALA A 179 -3.94 -4.62 0.39
C ALA A 179 -2.45 -4.65 0.78
N THR A 180 -1.57 -4.89 -0.20
CA THR A 180 -0.13 -4.79 0.02
C THR A 180 0.64 -4.50 -1.28
N CYS A 181 1.95 -4.29 -1.18
CA CYS A 181 2.86 -4.24 -2.32
C CYS A 181 3.08 -5.64 -2.89
N GLY A 182 3.23 -5.76 -4.21
CA GLY A 182 3.45 -7.06 -4.86
C GLY A 182 4.13 -6.96 -6.21
N GLY A 183 4.30 -8.11 -6.86
CA GLY A 183 5.11 -8.21 -8.09
C GLY A 183 6.61 -8.06 -7.83
N ASP A 184 7.36 -7.79 -8.90
CA ASP A 184 8.82 -7.68 -8.80
C ASP A 184 9.26 -6.40 -8.07
N PHE A 185 10.37 -6.48 -7.36
CA PHE A 185 11.04 -5.29 -6.81
C PHE A 185 11.68 -4.48 -7.95
N VAL A 186 11.22 -3.25 -8.12
CA VAL A 186 11.64 -2.30 -9.18
C VAL A 186 12.43 -1.10 -8.64
N GLY A 187 12.70 -1.09 -7.33
CA GLY A 187 13.56 -0.10 -6.69
C GLY A 187 12.85 1.20 -6.26
N PRO A 188 13.51 2.04 -5.44
CA PRO A 188 12.94 3.29 -4.98
C PRO A 188 12.69 4.30 -6.13
N PRO A 189 11.69 5.19 -5.99
CA PRO A 189 10.76 5.28 -4.86
C PRO A 189 9.58 4.29 -4.94
N LEU A 190 9.45 3.55 -6.05
CA LEU A 190 8.26 2.75 -6.33
C LEU A 190 8.19 1.46 -5.48
N GLY A 191 9.35 0.91 -5.13
CA GLY A 191 9.50 -0.33 -4.38
C GLY A 191 9.13 -1.52 -5.26
N TYR A 192 7.86 -1.88 -5.26
CA TYR A 192 7.32 -3.07 -5.93
C TYR A 192 6.40 -2.67 -7.09
N ALA A 193 6.39 -3.48 -8.14
CA ALA A 193 5.70 -3.16 -9.39
C ALA A 193 4.18 -3.05 -9.27
N ASN A 194 3.57 -3.73 -8.29
CA ASN A 194 2.13 -3.88 -8.15
C ASN A 194 1.61 -3.49 -6.75
N ASN A 195 0.30 -3.24 -6.70
CA ASN A 195 -0.53 -3.37 -5.52
C ASN A 195 -1.33 -4.67 -5.65
N ASP A 196 -1.23 -5.53 -4.65
CA ASP A 196 -1.96 -6.78 -4.58
C ASP A 196 -3.09 -6.65 -3.57
N PHE A 197 -4.27 -7.16 -3.96
CA PHE A 197 -5.49 -7.14 -3.18
C PHE A 197 -6.04 -8.56 -3.04
N VAL A 198 -6.41 -8.91 -1.82
CA VAL A 198 -7.11 -10.15 -1.51
C VAL A 198 -8.48 -9.79 -0.96
N PHE A 199 -9.52 -10.31 -1.61
CA PHE A 199 -10.90 -10.13 -1.21
C PHE A 199 -11.41 -11.42 -0.57
N ALA A 200 -12.11 -11.26 0.54
CA ALA A 200 -12.67 -12.36 1.30
C ALA A 200 -14.07 -12.02 1.80
N THR A 201 -14.96 -13.01 1.74
CA THR A 201 -16.35 -12.89 2.20
C THR A 201 -16.54 -13.59 3.54
N PRO A 202 -17.49 -13.11 4.38
CA PRO A 202 -17.80 -13.77 5.65
C PRO A 202 -18.25 -15.22 5.44
N THR A 203 -17.77 -16.14 6.27
CA THR A 203 -18.17 -17.56 6.18
C THR A 203 -19.41 -17.92 7.00
N GLY A 204 -20.02 -16.95 7.69
CA GLY A 204 -20.99 -17.21 8.76
C GLY A 204 -20.29 -17.61 10.06
N GLU A 205 -21.00 -17.46 11.18
CA GLU A 205 -20.57 -17.96 12.51
C GLU A 205 -20.66 -19.49 12.60
#